data_AF-A0A4R4M0G7-F1
#
_entry.id   AF-A0A4R4M0G7-F1
#
_cell.length_a   1.000
_cell.length_b   1.000
_cell.length_c   1.000
_cell.angle_alpha   90.00
_cell.angle_beta   90.00
_cell.angle_gamma   90.00
#
_symmetry.space_group_name_H-M   'P 1'
#
loop_
_entity.id
_entity.type
_entity.pdbx_description
1 polymer ?
#
loop_
_entity_poly.entity_id
_entity_poly.type
_entity_poly.pdbx_seq_one_letter_code
_entity_poly.pdbx_strand_id
1 'polypeptide(L)'
;MDDPRHRAKQPVSPLAGSYGHPLHPILVTVPIGAWVSSLVIDVAAHLGTGPPSAAEASLWLIGLGIAGALAAAATGFLDLLAIPPGTRAFRTALTHMSLNLAATFAYVAGFGWRLGDGTVSPAQTALSAASLACLAAAGYLGGKLAYRYGVRVADENTQAEGFVPENAVMNTEEP
;
A
#
# COMPACT_ATOMS: atom_id res chain seq x y z
N MET A 1 -7.68 10.39 -30.14
CA MET A 1 -8.66 10.25 -29.05
C MET A 1 -7.91 9.61 -27.91
N ASP A 2 -7.71 10.32 -26.80
CA ASP A 2 -6.93 9.80 -25.67
C ASP A 2 -7.61 8.56 -25.11
N ASP A 3 -6.94 7.41 -25.23
CA ASP A 3 -7.43 6.16 -24.66
C ASP A 3 -7.50 6.33 -23.12
N PRO A 4 -8.69 6.20 -22.50
CA PRO A 4 -8.84 6.31 -21.05
C PRO A 4 -7.92 5.37 -20.27
N ARG A 5 -7.50 4.26 -20.87
CA ARG A 5 -6.50 3.32 -20.30
C ARG A 5 -5.11 3.92 -20.25
N HIS A 6 -4.70 4.66 -21.29
CA HIS A 6 -3.39 5.31 -21.33
C HIS A 6 -3.26 6.35 -20.22
N ARG A 7 -4.31 7.17 -20.01
CA ARG A 7 -4.34 8.16 -18.93
C ARG A 7 -4.15 7.53 -17.54
N ALA A 8 -4.77 6.38 -17.27
CA ALA A 8 -4.65 5.70 -15.97
C ALA A 8 -3.26 5.09 -15.70
N LYS A 9 -2.40 5.01 -16.72
CA LYS A 9 -1.00 4.55 -16.59
C LYS A 9 -0.04 5.71 -16.30
N GLN A 10 -0.41 6.93 -16.69
CA GLN A 10 0.44 8.11 -16.56
C GLN A 10 0.40 8.72 -15.15
N PRO A 11 1.53 9.27 -14.64
CA PRO A 11 1.52 10.02 -13.41
C PRO A 11 0.81 11.37 -13.60
N VAL A 12 0.03 11.79 -12.61
CA VAL A 12 -0.58 13.14 -12.61
C VAL A 12 0.41 14.23 -12.18
N SER A 13 1.48 13.85 -11.48
CA SER A 13 2.59 14.73 -11.08
C SER A 13 3.81 13.89 -10.66
N PRO A 14 5.03 14.48 -10.58
CA PRO A 14 6.22 13.79 -10.09
C PRO A 14 6.09 13.23 -8.67
N LEU A 15 5.20 13.80 -7.85
CA LEU A 15 4.91 13.32 -6.50
C LEU A 15 4.20 11.96 -6.49
N ALA A 16 3.64 11.52 -7.62
CA ALA A 16 3.08 10.17 -7.79
C ALA A 16 4.12 9.15 -8.32
N GLY A 17 5.37 9.57 -8.49
CA GLY A 17 6.43 8.81 -9.15
C GLY A 17 6.46 9.03 -10.67
N SER A 18 7.41 8.39 -11.33
CA SER A 18 7.54 8.44 -12.78
C SER A 18 6.61 7.42 -13.46
N TYR A 19 6.56 7.44 -14.79
CA TYR A 19 5.90 6.40 -15.57
C TYR A 19 6.58 5.05 -15.33
N GLY A 20 5.81 3.99 -15.13
CA GLY A 20 6.34 2.65 -14.79
C GLY A 20 6.88 2.49 -13.36
N HIS A 21 7.10 3.57 -12.62
CA HIS A 21 7.59 3.55 -11.24
C HIS A 21 6.71 4.39 -10.30
N PRO A 22 5.48 3.92 -10.00
CA PRO A 22 4.60 4.62 -9.06
C PRO A 22 5.15 4.58 -7.63
N LEU A 23 5.05 5.71 -6.91
CA LEU A 23 5.52 5.78 -5.52
C LEU A 23 4.58 5.08 -4.53
N HIS A 24 3.28 5.05 -4.80
CA HIS A 24 2.29 4.47 -3.88
C HIS A 24 2.58 3.00 -3.52
N PRO A 25 2.81 2.06 -4.48
CA PRO A 25 3.16 0.68 -4.16
C PRO A 25 4.47 0.50 -3.38
N ILE A 26 5.40 1.44 -3.47
CA ILE A 26 6.64 1.44 -2.68
C ILE A 26 6.31 1.84 -1.24
N LEU A 27 5.57 2.94 -1.06
CA LEU A 27 5.25 3.50 0.25
C LEU A 27 4.35 2.59 1.10
N VAL A 28 3.42 1.84 0.50
CA VAL A 28 2.55 0.90 1.24
C VAL A 28 3.32 -0.25 1.92
N THR A 29 4.57 -0.52 1.53
CA THR A 29 5.39 -1.54 2.19
C THR A 29 5.67 -1.19 3.66
N VAL A 30 5.78 0.11 3.98
CA VAL A 30 6.02 0.61 5.35
C VAL A 30 4.87 0.28 6.29
N PRO A 31 3.61 0.72 6.06
CA PRO A 31 2.50 0.38 6.94
C PRO A 31 2.26 -1.12 7.03
N ILE A 32 2.36 -1.85 5.92
CA ILE A 32 2.14 -3.31 5.92
C ILE A 32 3.17 -4.00 6.83
N GLY A 33 4.47 -3.73 6.62
CA GLY A 33 5.52 -4.34 7.43
C GLY A 33 5.43 -3.97 8.90
N ALA A 34 5.17 -2.68 9.19
CA ALA A 34 5.10 -2.19 10.56
C ALA A 34 3.90 -2.78 11.32
N TRP A 35 2.71 -2.79 10.73
CA TRP A 35 1.50 -3.27 11.38
C TRP A 35 1.41 -4.80 11.49
N VAL A 36 1.98 -5.55 10.54
CA VAL A 36 2.18 -7.00 10.70
C VAL A 36 3.11 -7.27 11.87
N SER A 37 4.24 -6.56 11.93
CA SER A 37 5.23 -6.74 13.00
C SER A 37 4.67 -6.38 14.37
N SER A 38 3.88 -5.30 14.48
CA SER A 38 3.26 -4.90 15.75
C SER A 38 2.31 -5.98 16.26
N LEU A 39 1.49 -6.57 15.37
CA LEU A 39 0.58 -7.66 15.74
C LEU A 39 1.33 -8.91 16.20
N VAL A 40 2.42 -9.28 15.53
CA VAL A 40 3.27 -10.42 15.93
C VAL A 40 3.85 -10.20 17.33
N ILE A 41 4.33 -8.99 17.62
CA ILE A 41 4.87 -8.63 18.94
C ILE A 41 3.78 -8.69 20.01
N ASP A 42 2.58 -8.16 19.75
CA ASP A 42 1.46 -8.25 20.69
C ASP A 42 1.12 -9.70 21.01
N VAL A 43 1.02 -10.56 20.00
CA VAL A 43 0.74 -11.99 20.17
C VAL A 43 1.85 -12.67 20.98
N ALA A 44 3.11 -12.39 20.69
CA ALA A 44 4.24 -12.92 21.47
C ALA A 44 4.20 -12.47 22.94
N ALA A 45 3.77 -11.24 23.21
CA ALA A 45 3.59 -10.74 24.57
C ALA A 45 2.48 -11.52 25.31
N HIS A 46 1.35 -11.79 24.66
CA HIS A 46 0.27 -12.61 25.24
C HIS A 46 0.67 -14.05 25.50
N LEU A 47 1.59 -14.60 24.71
CA LEU A 47 2.12 -15.96 24.88
C LEU A 47 3.25 -16.05 25.92
N GLY A 48 3.66 -14.93 26.52
CA GLY A 48 4.76 -14.88 27.48
C GLY A 48 6.15 -15.06 26.86
N THR A 49 6.28 -14.96 25.53
CA THR A 49 7.56 -15.07 24.79
C THR A 49 8.12 -13.71 24.38
N GLY A 50 7.40 -12.62 24.63
CA GLY A 50 7.82 -11.26 24.31
C GLY A 50 8.75 -10.64 25.36
N PRO A 51 9.66 -9.72 24.96
CA PRO A 51 10.47 -8.96 25.91
C PRO A 51 9.60 -7.99 26.74
N PRO A 52 10.09 -7.49 27.89
CA PRO A 52 9.38 -6.49 28.68
C PRO A 52 8.97 -5.23 27.90
N SER A 53 9.71 -4.87 26.85
CA SER A 53 9.46 -3.73 25.98
C SER A 53 8.48 -4.01 24.82
N ALA A 54 7.83 -5.19 24.76
CA ALA A 54 6.97 -5.58 23.65
C ALA A 54 5.83 -4.58 23.38
N ALA A 55 5.18 -4.09 24.44
CA ALA A 55 4.09 -3.11 24.32
C ALA A 55 4.57 -1.80 23.68
N GLU A 56 5.74 -1.30 24.11
CA GLU A 56 6.36 -0.08 23.58
C GLU A 56 6.79 -0.28 22.12
N ALA A 57 7.46 -1.39 21.80
CA ALA A 57 7.89 -1.71 20.44
C ALA A 57 6.70 -1.79 19.47
N SER A 58 5.61 -2.45 19.90
CA SER A 58 4.36 -2.53 19.14
C SER A 58 3.73 -1.15 18.93
N LEU A 59 3.71 -0.29 19.94
CA LEU A 59 3.21 1.08 19.84
C LEU A 59 3.99 1.90 18.80
N TRP A 60 5.33 1.85 18.83
CA TRP A 60 6.17 2.55 17.85
C TRP A 60 5.95 2.06 16.43
N LEU A 61 5.81 0.75 16.24
CA LEU A 61 5.50 0.16 14.94
C LEU A 61 4.11 0.59 14.43
N ILE A 62 3.10 0.67 15.30
CA ILE A 62 1.79 1.21 14.93
C ILE A 62 1.94 2.67 14.45
N GLY A 63 2.69 3.49 15.20
CA GLY A 63 2.97 4.88 14.85
C GLY A 63 3.70 5.05 13.52
N LEU A 64 4.76 4.25 13.30
CA LEU A 64 5.49 4.20 12.02
C LEU A 64 4.57 3.82 10.87
N GLY A 65 3.71 2.82 11.09
CA GLY A 65 2.75 2.41 10.09
C GLY A 65 1.72 3.49 9.77
N ILE A 66 1.24 4.25 10.77
CA ILE A 66 0.36 5.41 10.52
C ILE A 66 1.05 6.45 9.65
N ALA A 67 2.30 6.82 9.97
CA ALA A 67 3.07 7.78 9.17
C ALA A 67 3.26 7.30 7.72
N GLY A 68 3.63 6.03 7.54
CA GLY A 68 3.75 5.41 6.23
C GLY A 68 2.42 5.35 5.46
N ALA A 69 1.32 5.02 6.13
CA ALA A 69 -0.02 4.98 5.54
C ALA A 69 -0.47 6.36 5.04
N LEU A 70 -0.17 7.44 5.77
CA LEU A 70 -0.49 8.81 5.34
C LEU A 70 0.31 9.21 4.10
N ALA A 71 1.61 8.90 4.06
CA ALA A 71 2.43 9.14 2.88
C ALA A 71 1.95 8.33 1.66
N ALA A 72 1.61 7.06 1.86
CA ALA A 72 1.04 6.20 0.83
C ALA A 72 -0.35 6.71 0.37
N ALA A 73 -1.19 7.19 1.27
CA ALA A 73 -2.51 7.71 0.94
C ALA A 73 -2.41 8.98 0.07
N ALA A 74 -1.45 9.86 0.35
CA ALA A 74 -1.22 11.06 -0.46
C ALA A 74 -0.88 10.72 -1.91
N THR A 75 0.07 9.79 -2.11
CA THR A 75 0.48 9.35 -3.46
C THR A 75 -0.60 8.50 -4.14
N GLY A 76 -1.30 7.65 -3.41
CA GLY A 76 -2.40 6.83 -3.94
C GLY A 76 -3.63 7.66 -4.33
N PHE A 77 -3.88 8.78 -3.65
CA PHE A 77 -4.90 9.73 -4.06
C PHE A 77 -4.58 10.38 -5.41
N LEU A 78 -3.30 10.69 -5.67
CA LEU A 78 -2.86 11.17 -6.98
C LEU A 78 -3.08 10.11 -8.07
N ASP A 79 -2.81 8.84 -7.78
CA ASP A 79 -3.08 7.74 -8.71
C ASP A 79 -4.59 7.58 -9.00
N LEU A 80 -5.46 7.79 -8.00
CA LEU A 80 -6.92 7.78 -8.19
C LEU A 80 -7.37 8.85 -9.19
N LEU A 81 -6.79 10.05 -9.17
CA LEU A 81 -7.13 11.15 -10.08
C LEU A 81 -6.77 10.85 -11.55
N ALA A 82 -5.84 9.92 -11.79
CA ALA A 82 -5.52 9.44 -13.12
C ALA A 82 -6.62 8.54 -13.70
N ILE A 83 -7.43 7.90 -12.84
CA ILE A 83 -8.44 6.93 -13.24
C ILE A 83 -9.71 7.65 -13.73
N PRO A 84 -10.20 7.37 -14.95
CA PRO A 84 -11.44 7.95 -15.47
C PRO A 84 -12.65 7.63 -14.58
N PRO A 85 -13.44 8.63 -14.16
CA PRO A 85 -14.67 8.42 -13.38
C PRO A 85 -15.70 7.53 -14.10
N GLY A 86 -16.59 6.91 -13.33
CA GLY A 86 -17.65 6.04 -13.87
C GLY A 86 -17.20 4.65 -14.33
N THR A 87 -15.89 4.37 -14.31
CA THR A 87 -15.35 3.06 -14.71
C THR A 87 -15.36 2.05 -13.55
N ARG A 88 -15.27 0.75 -13.88
CA ARG A 88 -15.09 -0.32 -12.87
C ARG A 88 -13.79 -0.17 -12.09
N ALA A 89 -12.72 0.31 -12.74
CA ALA A 89 -11.45 0.62 -12.10
C ALA A 89 -11.62 1.73 -11.07
N PHE A 90 -12.30 2.83 -11.42
CA PHE A 90 -12.56 3.94 -10.49
C PHE A 90 -13.36 3.50 -9.26
N ARG A 91 -14.44 2.73 -9.46
CA ARG A 91 -15.21 2.18 -8.33
C ARG A 91 -14.37 1.28 -7.43
N THR A 92 -13.52 0.43 -8.01
CA THR A 92 -12.60 -0.44 -7.25
C THR A 92 -11.58 0.39 -6.48
N ALA A 93 -11.04 1.45 -7.08
CA ALA A 93 -10.10 2.38 -6.45
C ALA A 93 -10.72 3.14 -5.28
N LEU A 94 -11.97 3.61 -5.42
CA LEU A 94 -12.71 4.21 -4.30
C LEU A 94 -12.92 3.22 -3.16
N THR A 95 -13.37 1.99 -3.44
CA THR A 95 -13.53 0.97 -2.39
C THR A 95 -12.20 0.64 -1.71
N HIS A 96 -11.12 0.48 -2.48
CA HIS A 96 -9.78 0.27 -1.98
C HIS A 96 -9.34 1.42 -1.05
N MET A 97 -9.47 2.67 -1.49
CA MET A 97 -9.12 3.84 -0.69
C MET A 97 -9.94 3.90 0.61
N SER A 98 -11.26 3.69 0.54
CA SER A 98 -12.12 3.72 1.72
C SER A 98 -11.75 2.66 2.75
N LEU A 99 -11.43 1.43 2.32
CA LEU A 99 -10.98 0.37 3.24
C LEU A 99 -9.64 0.72 3.89
N ASN A 100 -8.68 1.25 3.14
CA ASN A 100 -7.39 1.69 3.69
C ASN A 100 -7.55 2.84 4.70
N LEU A 101 -8.40 3.81 4.41
CA LEU A 101 -8.69 4.90 5.34
C LEU A 101 -9.35 4.37 6.61
N ALA A 102 -10.34 3.47 6.49
CA ALA A 102 -10.97 2.83 7.65
C ALA A 102 -9.95 2.05 8.51
N ALA A 103 -9.07 1.26 7.88
CA ALA A 103 -8.00 0.55 8.59
C ALA A 103 -7.03 1.54 9.27
N THR A 104 -6.63 2.61 8.58
CA THR A 104 -5.75 3.65 9.13
C THR A 104 -6.38 4.36 10.33
N PHE A 105 -7.66 4.74 10.24
CA PHE A 105 -8.39 5.33 11.36
C PHE A 105 -8.49 4.38 12.55
N ALA A 106 -8.71 3.09 12.32
CA ALA A 106 -8.73 2.10 13.38
C ALA A 106 -7.34 1.95 14.05
N TYR A 107 -6.24 2.01 13.28
CA TYR A 107 -4.89 2.06 13.85
C TYR A 107 -4.61 3.35 14.62
N VAL A 108 -5.07 4.51 14.15
CA VAL A 108 -4.95 5.78 14.89
C VAL A 108 -5.72 5.73 16.21
N ALA A 109 -6.96 5.22 16.19
CA ALA A 109 -7.76 5.03 17.40
C ALA A 109 -7.09 4.02 18.35
N GLY A 110 -6.58 2.91 17.82
CA GLY A 110 -5.84 1.90 18.59
C GLY A 110 -4.52 2.43 19.17
N PHE A 111 -3.80 3.28 18.44
CA PHE A 111 -2.61 3.97 18.92
C PHE A 111 -2.96 4.86 20.11
N GLY A 112 -4.00 5.70 19.97
CA GLY A 112 -4.49 6.54 21.06
C GLY A 112 -4.96 5.74 22.28
N TRP A 113 -5.62 4.61 22.06
CA TRP A 113 -6.06 3.70 23.14
C TRP A 113 -4.87 3.07 23.88
N ARG A 114 -3.72 2.91 23.24
CA ARG A 114 -2.52 2.34 23.89
C ARG A 114 -1.67 3.39 24.62
N LEU A 115 -1.94 4.69 24.45
CA LEU A 115 -1.18 5.74 25.12
C LEU A 115 -1.45 5.72 26.62
N GLY A 116 -0.39 5.51 27.41
CA GLY A 116 -0.45 5.50 28.88
C GLY A 116 -0.63 4.11 29.50
N ASP A 117 -0.90 3.08 28.68
CA ASP A 117 -0.96 1.70 29.13
C ASP A 117 0.43 1.03 29.02
N GLY A 118 0.93 0.46 30.12
CA GLY A 118 2.18 -0.31 30.12
C GLY A 118 2.04 -1.74 29.58
N THR A 119 0.83 -2.14 29.19
CA THR A 119 0.49 -3.50 28.72
C THR A 119 -0.51 -3.43 27.57
N VAL A 120 -0.48 -4.42 26.68
CA VAL A 120 -1.46 -4.54 25.59
C VAL A 120 -2.53 -5.55 25.98
N SER A 121 -3.79 -5.13 25.95
CA SER A 121 -4.95 -6.00 26.21
C SER A 121 -5.31 -6.87 24.99
N PRO A 122 -6.02 -8.00 25.20
CA PRO A 122 -6.55 -8.81 24.10
C PRO A 122 -7.47 -8.01 23.15
N ALA A 123 -8.22 -7.04 23.67
CA ALA A 123 -9.12 -6.21 22.85
C ALA A 123 -8.34 -5.24 21.94
N GLN A 124 -7.27 -4.61 22.44
CA GLN A 124 -6.37 -3.78 21.63
C GLN A 124 -5.66 -4.61 20.54
N THR A 125 -5.34 -5.87 20.83
CA THR A 125 -4.73 -6.81 19.86
C THR A 125 -5.76 -7.24 18.81
N ALA A 126 -6.99 -7.54 19.23
CA ALA A 126 -8.09 -7.90 18.34
C ALA A 126 -8.44 -6.76 17.36
N LEU A 127 -8.42 -5.51 17.82
CA LEU A 127 -8.59 -4.34 16.96
C LEU A 127 -7.50 -4.30 15.88
N SER A 128 -6.22 -4.42 16.27
CA SER A 128 -5.10 -4.47 15.31
C SER A 128 -5.24 -5.63 14.31
N ALA A 129 -5.64 -6.81 14.76
CA ALA A 129 -5.88 -7.95 13.86
C ALA A 129 -7.03 -7.69 12.87
N ALA A 130 -8.15 -7.11 13.33
CA ALA A 130 -9.27 -6.76 12.48
C ALA A 130 -8.90 -5.66 11.45
N SER A 131 -8.14 -4.65 11.88
CA SER A 131 -7.60 -3.61 10.99
C SER A 131 -6.67 -4.20 9.93
N LEU A 132 -5.82 -5.16 10.30
CA LEU A 132 -4.93 -5.84 9.36
C LEU A 132 -5.69 -6.73 8.37
N ALA A 133 -6.75 -7.40 8.81
CA ALA A 133 -7.64 -8.16 7.92
C ALA A 133 -8.35 -7.23 6.90
N CYS A 134 -8.81 -6.07 7.35
CA CYS A 134 -9.36 -5.02 6.47
C CYS A 134 -8.31 -4.55 5.45
N LEU A 135 -7.07 -4.31 5.91
CA LEU A 135 -5.95 -3.94 5.05
C LEU A 135 -5.66 -5.02 4.00
N ALA A 136 -5.71 -6.30 4.37
CA ALA A 136 -5.50 -7.42 3.42
C ALA A 136 -6.60 -7.44 2.34
N ALA A 137 -7.86 -7.23 2.71
CA ALA A 137 -8.97 -7.11 1.75
C ALA A 137 -8.77 -5.90 0.82
N ALA A 138 -8.31 -4.77 1.36
CA ALA A 138 -7.94 -3.60 0.55
C ALA A 138 -6.77 -3.93 -0.39
N GLY A 139 -5.74 -4.64 0.08
CA GLY A 139 -4.58 -5.08 -0.70
C GLY A 139 -4.96 -5.95 -1.90
N TYR A 140 -5.94 -6.85 -1.75
CA TYR A 140 -6.49 -7.61 -2.88
C TYR A 140 -7.08 -6.69 -3.97
N LEU A 141 -7.82 -5.65 -3.58
CA LEU A 141 -8.35 -4.66 -4.54
C LEU A 141 -7.22 -3.84 -5.19
N GLY A 142 -6.17 -3.51 -4.44
CA GLY A 142 -4.96 -2.85 -4.96
C GLY A 142 -4.27 -3.71 -6.02
N GLY A 143 -4.07 -4.99 -5.73
CA GLY A 143 -3.54 -5.96 -6.69
C GLY A 143 -4.43 -6.08 -7.93
N LYS A 144 -5.76 -6.06 -7.77
CA LYS A 144 -6.68 -6.03 -8.90
C LYS A 144 -6.53 -4.75 -9.76
N LEU A 145 -6.33 -3.60 -9.14
CA LEU A 145 -6.11 -2.33 -9.87
C LEU A 145 -4.81 -2.39 -10.69
N ALA A 146 -3.71 -2.82 -10.08
CA ALA A 146 -2.41 -2.89 -10.74
C ALA A 146 -2.36 -4.02 -11.79
N TYR A 147 -2.58 -5.26 -11.36
CA TYR A 147 -2.30 -6.44 -12.19
C TYR A 147 -3.44 -6.81 -13.15
N ARG A 148 -4.69 -6.42 -12.85
CA ARG A 148 -5.85 -6.74 -13.71
C ARG A 148 -6.35 -5.55 -14.54
N TYR A 149 -6.23 -4.33 -14.03
CA TYR A 149 -6.64 -3.12 -14.75
C TYR A 149 -5.48 -2.28 -15.26
N GLY A 150 -4.23 -2.60 -14.90
CA GLY A 150 -3.04 -1.92 -15.41
C GLY A 150 -2.89 -0.48 -14.92
N VAL A 151 -3.53 -0.11 -13.80
CA VAL A 151 -3.42 1.25 -13.23
C VAL A 151 -1.98 1.50 -12.80
N ARG A 152 -1.38 2.58 -13.33
CA ARG A 152 0.02 2.97 -13.09
C ARG A 152 1.08 1.91 -13.43
N VAL A 153 0.70 0.90 -14.20
CA VAL A 153 1.62 -0.08 -14.79
C VAL A 153 1.94 0.36 -16.21
N ALA A 154 3.21 0.29 -16.64
CA ALA A 154 3.61 0.59 -18.01
C ALA A 154 2.76 -0.18 -19.04
N ASP A 155 2.58 0.36 -20.24
CA ASP A 155 1.94 -0.37 -21.33
C ASP A 155 2.81 -1.50 -21.88
N GLU A 156 2.22 -2.33 -22.73
CA GLU A 156 2.88 -3.52 -23.29
C GLU A 156 4.07 -3.16 -24.19
N ASN A 157 4.05 -2.01 -24.86
CA ASN A 157 5.14 -1.56 -25.72
C ASN A 157 6.39 -1.25 -24.88
N THR A 158 6.23 -0.50 -23.78
CA THR A 158 7.33 -0.24 -22.84
C THR A 158 7.77 -1.53 -22.15
N GLN A 159 6.84 -2.43 -21.79
CA GLN A 159 7.22 -3.71 -21.17
C GLN A 159 8.01 -4.61 -22.12
N ALA A 160 7.76 -4.55 -23.43
CA ALA A 160 8.45 -5.34 -24.44
C ALA A 160 9.96 -5.11 -24.43
N GLU A 161 10.43 -3.91 -24.04
CA GLU A 161 11.85 -3.58 -23.88
C GLU A 161 12.59 -4.59 -22.98
N GLY A 162 11.92 -5.10 -21.94
CA GLY A 162 12.50 -6.09 -21.02
C GLY A 162 12.57 -7.52 -21.56
N PHE A 163 12.00 -7.80 -22.73
CA PHE A 163 11.94 -9.13 -23.34
C PHE A 163 12.66 -9.22 -24.69
N VAL A 164 13.24 -8.13 -25.18
CA VAL A 164 14.11 -8.14 -26.37
C VAL A 164 15.50 -8.66 -25.96
N PRO A 165 16.06 -9.69 -26.62
CA PRO A 165 17.42 -10.15 -26.36
C PRO A 165 18.44 -9.03 -26.61
N GLU A 166 19.38 -8.85 -25.69
CA GLU A 166 20.44 -7.82 -25.78
C GLU A 166 21.22 -7.89 -27.11
N ASN A 167 21.41 -9.11 -27.63
CA ASN A 167 22.11 -9.39 -28.89
C ASN A 167 21.32 -8.98 -30.15
N ALA A 168 20.01 -8.73 -30.04
CA ALA A 168 19.18 -8.30 -31.16
C ALA A 168 19.28 -6.79 -31.41
N VAL A 169 19.63 -6.02 -30.38
CA VAL A 169 19.79 -4.56 -30.43
C VAL A 169 21.13 -4.19 -31.09
N MET A 170 22.18 -4.95 -30.81
CA MET A 170 23.53 -4.74 -31.38
C MET A 170 23.61 -4.95 -32.90
N ASN A 171 22.78 -5.83 -33.47
CA ASN A 171 22.80 -6.14 -34.91
C ASN A 171 22.04 -5.10 -35.77
N THR A 172 21.43 -4.08 -35.16
CA THR A 172 20.77 -2.98 -35.89
C THR A 172 21.57 -1.68 -35.90
N GLU A 173 22.72 -1.63 -35.19
CA GLU A 173 23.58 -0.45 -35.11
C GLU A 173 24.92 -0.58 -35.86
N GLU A 174 25.17 -1.68 -36.59
CA GLU A 174 26.32 -1.79 -37.50
C GLU A 174 25.93 -1.37 -38.94
N PRO A 175 26.50 -0.28 -39.48
CA PRO A 175 26.34 0.13 -40.88
C PRO A 175 27.18 -0.70 -41.87
#